data_AF-A0A9P6DYU5-F1
#
_entry.id   AF-A0A9P6DYU5-F1
#
_cell.length_a   1.000
_cell.length_b   1.000
_cell.length_c   1.000
_cell.angle_alpha   90.00
_cell.angle_beta   90.00
_cell.angle_gamma   90.00
#
_symmetry.space_group_name_H-M   'P 1'
#
loop_
_entity.id
_entity.type
_entity.pdbx_description
1 polymer ?
#
loop_
_entity_poly.entity_id
_entity_poly.type
_entity_poly.pdbx_seq_one_letter_code
_entity_poly.pdbx_strand_id
1 'polypeptide(L)'
;MVPPESISSASDPRARPVLDWIFLVSALNFSFWSKYESPQKRYAVQWRENWDIDSQPKHWDGYWSLLAALNRALEDGIPITDPTFYASETHCPDSLIAYIFRASASSMEHIPLLAERIKIMREDFSGSFQSFVEHFVSRYEGKGTSLQIVQMVVETFPPFQDQFIFKGQQVCFWKRAQILIAETWAAFYPASNSEAHPILPGGIEELTMFADYRIPQILHQLNIITYDASLVDALTAHEYIESGSEREIGIRASSVLAVEALRVEIIGIQKKDTESRGDGVSSVLLDFFLWDLAKKIELGEEQLEISGVQELPAHRTRSIWY
;
A
#
# COMPACT_ATOMS: atom_id res chain seq x y z
N MET A 1 -13.23 -9.98 3.77
CA MET A 1 -13.61 -10.90 2.67
C MET A 1 -12.48 -11.88 2.46
N VAL A 2 -12.78 -13.16 2.26
CA VAL A 2 -11.76 -14.17 1.88
C VAL A 2 -11.79 -14.27 0.35
N PRO A 3 -10.63 -14.23 -0.34
CA PRO A 3 -10.61 -14.47 -1.78
C PRO A 3 -11.24 -15.84 -2.10
N PRO A 4 -11.96 -15.98 -3.22
CA PRO A 4 -12.47 -17.29 -3.64
C PRO A 4 -11.32 -18.30 -3.76
N GLU A 5 -11.50 -19.51 -3.21
CA GLU A 5 -10.46 -20.57 -3.09
C GLU A 5 -9.77 -20.94 -4.41
N SER A 6 -10.41 -20.66 -5.54
CA SER A 6 -9.76 -20.59 -6.85
C SER A 6 -10.67 -19.88 -7.85
N ILE A 7 -10.09 -18.95 -8.62
CA ILE A 7 -10.70 -18.45 -9.85
C ILE A 7 -9.80 -18.84 -11.01
N SER A 8 -10.41 -19.30 -12.10
CA SER A 8 -9.69 -19.65 -13.33
C SER A 8 -9.61 -18.48 -14.32
N SER A 9 -10.29 -17.37 -14.04
CA SER A 9 -10.39 -16.22 -14.95
C SER A 9 -10.72 -14.94 -14.19
N ALA A 10 -10.17 -13.81 -14.68
CA ALA A 10 -10.50 -12.47 -14.20
C ALA A 10 -12.00 -12.13 -14.31
N SER A 11 -12.71 -12.76 -15.26
CA SER A 11 -14.15 -12.57 -15.49
C SER A 11 -15.05 -13.37 -14.56
N ASP A 12 -14.50 -14.13 -13.61
CA ASP A 12 -15.32 -14.83 -12.63
C ASP A 12 -16.08 -13.81 -11.77
N PRO A 13 -17.43 -13.81 -11.73
CA PRO A 13 -18.20 -12.85 -10.93
C PRO A 13 -17.83 -12.84 -9.44
N ARG A 14 -17.27 -13.94 -8.92
CA ARG A 14 -16.80 -14.06 -7.54
C ARG A 14 -15.54 -13.22 -7.26
N ALA A 15 -14.80 -12.83 -8.30
CA ALA A 15 -13.63 -11.97 -8.18
C ALA A 15 -13.99 -10.50 -7.90
N ARG A 16 -15.17 -10.06 -8.34
CA ARG A 16 -15.59 -8.66 -8.28
C ARG A 16 -15.49 -8.03 -6.89
N PRO A 17 -16.06 -8.62 -5.82
CA PRO A 17 -16.05 -7.98 -4.51
C PRO A 17 -14.62 -7.80 -3.96
N VAL A 18 -13.72 -8.73 -4.30
CA VAL A 18 -12.31 -8.68 -3.90
C VAL A 18 -11.59 -7.60 -4.69
N LEU A 19 -11.74 -7.57 -6.02
CA LEU A 19 -11.12 -6.56 -6.88
C LEU A 19 -11.58 -5.14 -6.55
N ASP A 20 -12.88 -4.92 -6.38
CA ASP A 20 -13.43 -3.60 -6.04
C ASP A 20 -12.97 -3.14 -4.63
N TRP A 21 -12.82 -4.07 -3.68
CA TRP A 21 -12.27 -3.77 -2.35
C TRP A 21 -10.79 -3.44 -2.41
N ILE A 22 -9.97 -4.22 -3.12
CA ILE A 22 -8.53 -3.96 -3.30
C ILE A 22 -8.32 -2.60 -3.96
N PHE A 23 -9.13 -2.28 -4.98
CA PHE A 23 -9.09 -0.99 -5.64
C PHE A 23 -9.36 0.15 -4.68
N LEU A 24 -10.46 0.10 -3.91
CA LEU A 24 -10.79 1.15 -2.95
C LEU A 24 -9.73 1.30 -1.86
N VAL A 25 -9.23 0.18 -1.31
CA VAL A 25 -8.16 0.20 -0.31
C VAL A 25 -6.91 0.87 -0.89
N SER A 26 -6.47 0.44 -2.08
CA SER A 26 -5.29 0.99 -2.75
C SER A 26 -5.46 2.46 -3.11
N ALA A 27 -6.64 2.86 -3.59
CA ALA A 27 -6.97 4.27 -3.87
C ALA A 27 -6.91 5.15 -2.61
N LEU A 28 -7.14 4.57 -1.43
CA LEU A 28 -7.13 5.27 -0.15
C LEU A 28 -5.87 5.01 0.69
N ASN A 29 -4.88 4.29 0.16
CA ASN A 29 -3.68 3.89 0.91
C ASN A 29 -2.60 4.99 0.95
N PHE A 30 -2.87 6.07 1.70
CA PHE A 30 -1.93 7.19 1.88
C PHE A 30 -2.06 7.85 3.25
N SER A 31 -0.95 8.42 3.73
CA SER A 31 -0.87 9.38 4.83
C SER A 31 -1.30 8.85 6.19
N PHE A 32 -0.76 7.71 6.63
CA PHE A 32 -1.15 7.09 7.91
C PHE A 32 -0.27 7.44 9.11
N TRP A 33 0.83 8.16 8.94
CA TRP A 33 1.67 8.58 10.07
C TRP A 33 0.94 9.60 10.96
N SER A 34 1.25 9.57 12.26
CA SER A 34 0.70 10.49 13.27
C SER A 34 1.78 11.40 13.83
N LYS A 35 1.41 12.62 14.21
CA LYS A 35 2.32 13.49 14.99
C LYS A 35 2.45 13.04 16.44
N TYR A 36 1.52 12.22 16.93
CA TYR A 36 1.53 11.68 18.28
C TYR A 36 2.28 10.35 18.32
N GLU A 37 3.32 10.30 19.14
CA GLU A 37 4.05 9.06 19.38
C GLU A 37 3.19 8.05 20.16
N SER A 38 2.38 8.54 21.12
CA SER A 38 1.47 7.70 21.92
C SER A 38 0.34 7.11 21.06
N PRO A 39 0.24 5.77 20.90
CA PRO A 39 -0.77 5.13 20.05
C PRO A 39 -2.21 5.51 20.37
N GLN A 40 -2.53 5.73 21.65
CA GLN A 40 -3.89 6.05 22.10
C GLN A 40 -4.38 7.42 21.60
N LYS A 41 -3.47 8.33 21.24
CA LYS A 41 -3.81 9.66 20.72
C LYS A 41 -3.95 9.69 19.20
N ARG A 42 -3.42 8.69 18.50
CA ARG A 42 -3.44 8.62 17.03
C ARG A 42 -4.86 8.44 16.51
N TYR A 43 -5.07 8.76 15.24
CA TYR A 43 -6.29 8.33 14.55
C TYR A 43 -6.37 6.80 14.59
N ALA A 44 -7.46 6.30 15.17
CA ALA A 44 -7.72 4.87 15.28
C ALA A 44 -9.20 4.58 15.04
N VAL A 45 -9.48 3.36 14.61
CA VAL A 45 -10.83 2.84 14.37
C VAL A 45 -11.05 1.63 15.26
N GLN A 46 -12.14 1.66 16.04
CA GLN A 46 -12.58 0.49 16.79
C GLN A 46 -13.32 -0.46 15.87
N TRP A 47 -12.82 -1.69 15.78
CA TRP A 47 -13.46 -2.79 15.06
C TRP A 47 -13.01 -4.14 15.65
N ARG A 48 -13.59 -5.25 15.17
CA ARG A 48 -13.31 -6.60 15.63
C ARG A 48 -11.80 -6.89 15.62
N GLU A 49 -11.31 -7.61 16.63
CA GLU A 49 -9.96 -8.20 16.60
C GLU A 49 -9.96 -9.52 15.85
N ASN A 50 -11.00 -10.32 16.08
CA ASN A 50 -11.21 -11.64 15.51
C ASN A 50 -12.72 -11.92 15.40
N TRP A 51 -13.07 -13.13 14.98
CA TRP A 51 -14.47 -13.54 14.77
C TRP A 51 -15.13 -14.14 16.01
N ASP A 52 -14.45 -14.15 17.16
CA ASP A 52 -15.04 -14.58 18.43
C ASP A 52 -16.10 -13.55 18.87
N ILE A 53 -17.29 -14.07 19.21
CA ILE A 53 -18.47 -13.27 19.59
C ILE A 53 -18.19 -12.50 20.88
N ASP A 54 -17.37 -13.05 21.77
CA ASP A 54 -17.07 -12.44 23.07
C ASP A 54 -15.85 -11.51 23.01
N SER A 55 -15.17 -11.41 21.86
CA SER A 55 -14.00 -10.55 21.69
C SER A 55 -14.37 -9.07 21.81
N GLN A 56 -13.58 -8.33 22.59
CA GLN A 56 -13.74 -6.88 22.66
C GLN A 56 -13.16 -6.22 21.40
N PRO A 57 -13.77 -5.13 20.91
CA PRO A 57 -13.22 -4.40 19.77
C PRO A 57 -11.80 -3.88 20.05
N LYS A 58 -10.91 -4.07 19.08
CA LYS A 58 -9.55 -3.55 19.09
C LYS A 58 -9.48 -2.17 18.43
N HIS A 59 -8.53 -1.36 18.88
CA HIS A 59 -8.20 -0.09 18.23
C HIS A 59 -7.17 -0.36 17.14
N TRP A 60 -7.56 -0.11 15.90
CA TRP A 60 -6.71 -0.22 14.73
C TRP A 60 -6.23 1.17 14.32
N ASP A 61 -4.91 1.41 14.33
CA ASP A 61 -4.27 2.65 13.88
C ASP A 61 -3.52 2.46 12.56
N GLY A 62 -2.88 3.52 12.06
CA GLY A 62 -2.07 3.45 10.84
C GLY A 62 -2.85 2.93 9.62
N TYR A 63 -2.22 2.10 8.79
CA TYR A 63 -2.87 1.44 7.65
C TYR A 63 -4.06 0.57 8.07
N TRP A 64 -3.95 -0.15 9.19
CA TRP A 64 -5.01 -1.05 9.68
C TRP A 64 -6.31 -0.31 10.01
N SER A 65 -6.23 0.97 10.37
CA SER A 65 -7.41 1.81 10.59
C SER A 65 -8.29 1.98 9.33
N LEU A 66 -7.68 2.00 8.13
CA LEU A 66 -8.41 2.04 6.86
C LEU A 66 -9.20 0.75 6.66
N LEU A 67 -8.53 -0.40 6.83
CA LEU A 67 -9.18 -1.71 6.67
C LEU A 67 -10.31 -1.91 7.68
N ALA A 68 -10.08 -1.49 8.93
CA ALA A 68 -11.09 -1.53 9.98
C ALA A 68 -12.30 -0.65 9.64
N ALA A 69 -12.10 0.57 9.11
CA ALA A 69 -13.19 1.46 8.73
C ALA A 69 -14.05 0.88 7.60
N LEU A 70 -13.41 0.37 6.55
CA LEU A 70 -14.11 -0.17 5.38
C LEU A 70 -14.86 -1.46 5.72
N ASN A 71 -14.24 -2.38 6.45
CA ASN A 71 -14.92 -3.63 6.85
C ASN A 71 -16.03 -3.39 7.86
N ARG A 72 -15.87 -2.45 8.80
CA ARG A 72 -16.96 -2.02 9.69
C ARG A 72 -18.15 -1.48 8.90
N ALA A 73 -17.91 -0.68 7.87
CA ALA A 73 -18.99 -0.17 7.01
C ALA A 73 -19.72 -1.28 6.26
N LEU A 74 -18.99 -2.27 5.73
CA LEU A 74 -19.59 -3.44 5.09
C LEU A 74 -20.43 -4.26 6.09
N GLU A 75 -19.97 -4.42 7.32
CA GLU A 75 -20.70 -5.09 8.41
C GLU A 75 -21.99 -4.33 8.79
N ASP A 76 -21.94 -3.00 8.77
CA ASP A 76 -23.10 -2.11 8.97
C ASP A 76 -24.07 -2.11 7.75
N GLY A 77 -23.81 -2.94 6.72
CA GLY A 77 -24.65 -3.04 5.52
C GLY A 77 -24.47 -1.90 4.52
N ILE A 78 -23.40 -1.10 4.66
CA ILE A 78 -23.07 -0.02 3.72
C ILE A 78 -22.24 -0.63 2.58
N PRO A 79 -22.67 -0.54 1.30
CA PRO A 79 -21.95 -1.12 0.17
C PRO A 79 -20.76 -0.23 -0.24
N ILE A 80 -19.86 0.06 0.71
CA ILE A 80 -18.78 1.04 0.55
C ILE A 80 -17.75 0.63 -0.51
N THR A 81 -17.73 -0.63 -0.94
CA THR A 81 -16.85 -1.12 -2.02
C THR A 81 -17.46 -0.97 -3.41
N ASP A 82 -18.74 -0.65 -3.54
CA ASP A 82 -19.36 -0.44 -4.85
C ASP A 82 -18.98 0.95 -5.39
N PRO A 83 -18.26 1.03 -6.52
CA PRO A 83 -17.87 2.31 -7.14
C PRO A 83 -19.05 3.21 -7.48
N THR A 84 -20.17 2.63 -7.89
CA THR A 84 -21.38 3.40 -8.20
C THR A 84 -21.95 4.04 -6.94
N PHE A 85 -21.85 3.34 -5.80
CA PHE A 85 -22.33 3.83 -4.52
C PHE A 85 -21.45 4.98 -4.01
N TYR A 86 -20.14 4.74 -3.88
CA TYR A 86 -19.25 5.74 -3.27
C TYR A 86 -18.98 6.95 -4.19
N ALA A 87 -19.16 6.83 -5.51
CA ALA A 87 -19.10 7.98 -6.42
C ALA A 87 -20.37 8.86 -6.35
N SER A 88 -21.50 8.34 -5.88
CA SER A 88 -22.77 9.07 -5.85
C SER A 88 -22.93 9.92 -4.58
N GLU A 89 -22.99 11.24 -4.72
CA GLU A 89 -23.29 12.15 -3.60
C GLU A 89 -24.67 11.90 -2.98
N THR A 90 -25.63 11.45 -3.79
CA THR A 90 -26.99 11.15 -3.33
C THR A 90 -27.05 9.88 -2.48
N HIS A 91 -26.42 8.79 -2.94
CA HIS A 91 -26.48 7.50 -2.25
C HIS A 91 -25.44 7.39 -1.13
N CYS A 92 -24.28 8.04 -1.29
CA CYS A 92 -23.20 8.06 -0.33
C CYS A 92 -22.76 9.52 -0.09
N PRO A 93 -23.50 10.34 0.66
CA PRO A 93 -23.12 11.74 0.91
C PRO A 93 -21.83 11.84 1.72
N ASP A 94 -21.13 12.97 1.65
CA ASP A 94 -19.87 13.20 2.37
C ASP A 94 -19.99 12.97 3.88
N SER A 95 -21.15 13.25 4.47
CA SER A 95 -21.44 12.97 5.87
C SER A 95 -21.42 11.48 6.20
N LEU A 96 -21.84 10.62 5.26
CA LEU A 96 -21.75 9.17 5.41
C LEU A 96 -20.30 8.69 5.32
N ILE A 97 -19.52 9.24 4.38
CA ILE A 97 -18.08 8.93 4.27
C ILE A 97 -17.34 9.38 5.54
N ALA A 98 -17.62 10.58 6.05
CA ALA A 98 -17.08 11.07 7.31
C ALA A 98 -17.49 10.18 8.50
N TYR A 99 -18.72 9.67 8.52
CA TYR A 99 -19.17 8.71 9.52
C TYR A 99 -18.41 7.38 9.42
N ILE A 100 -18.18 6.86 8.22
CA ILE A 100 -17.44 5.60 8.01
C ILE A 100 -16.02 5.72 8.58
N PHE A 101 -15.32 6.82 8.27
CA PHE A 101 -13.99 7.13 8.76
C PHE A 101 -13.94 7.86 10.11
N ARG A 102 -15.02 7.78 10.90
CA ARG A 102 -15.03 8.37 12.24
C ARG A 102 -13.97 7.71 13.13
N ALA A 103 -13.23 8.55 13.83
CA ALA A 103 -12.22 8.14 14.78
C ALA A 103 -12.86 7.49 16.03
N SER A 104 -12.08 6.67 16.72
CA SER A 104 -12.44 6.17 18.05
C SER A 104 -12.57 7.33 19.05
N ALA A 105 -13.38 7.16 20.08
CA ALA A 105 -13.62 8.22 21.08
C ALA A 105 -12.35 8.66 21.84
N SER A 106 -11.34 7.81 21.92
CA SER A 106 -10.05 8.11 22.55
C SER A 106 -9.05 8.82 21.63
N SER A 107 -9.28 8.81 20.31
CA SER A 107 -8.38 9.44 19.35
C SER A 107 -8.38 10.95 19.49
N MET A 108 -7.20 11.56 19.36
CA MET A 108 -7.01 13.02 19.29
C MET A 108 -6.80 13.52 17.86
N GLU A 109 -6.92 12.64 16.87
CA GLU A 109 -6.83 12.93 15.44
C GLU A 109 -8.03 12.32 14.71
N HIS A 110 -8.38 12.94 13.59
CA HIS A 110 -9.29 12.39 12.60
C HIS A 110 -8.49 11.76 11.46
N ILE A 111 -9.17 11.04 10.57
CA ILE A 111 -8.51 10.50 9.39
C ILE A 111 -7.85 11.65 8.62
N PRO A 112 -6.55 11.58 8.34
CA PRO A 112 -5.88 12.62 7.58
C PRO A 112 -6.40 12.64 6.15
N LEU A 113 -6.48 13.86 5.60
CA LEU A 113 -6.86 14.12 4.20
C LEU A 113 -8.25 13.56 3.84
N LEU A 114 -9.24 13.68 4.74
CA LEU A 114 -10.60 13.21 4.50
C LEU A 114 -11.22 13.82 3.23
N ALA A 115 -10.99 15.11 2.97
CA ALA A 115 -11.54 15.79 1.79
C ALA A 115 -10.95 15.20 0.49
N GLU A 116 -9.64 14.91 0.48
CA GLU A 116 -8.96 14.29 -0.65
C GLU A 116 -9.43 12.84 -0.84
N ARG A 117 -9.66 12.09 0.25
CA ARG A 117 -10.23 10.74 0.19
C ARG A 117 -11.63 10.76 -0.44
N ILE A 118 -12.49 11.68 -0.01
CA ILE A 118 -13.81 11.88 -0.61
C ILE A 118 -13.66 12.20 -2.09
N LYS A 119 -12.80 13.18 -2.45
CA LYS A 119 -12.56 13.54 -3.85
C LYS A 119 -12.15 12.33 -4.70
N ILE A 120 -11.23 11.50 -4.21
CA ILE A 120 -10.80 10.28 -4.90
C ILE A 120 -11.96 9.29 -5.05
N MET A 121 -12.81 9.14 -4.03
CA MET A 121 -14.01 8.30 -4.12
C MET A 121 -15.04 8.87 -5.12
N ARG A 122 -15.06 10.18 -5.38
CA ARG A 122 -15.96 10.78 -6.37
C ARG A 122 -15.49 10.65 -7.82
N GLU A 123 -14.24 10.28 -8.05
CA GLU A 123 -13.75 10.07 -9.40
C GLU A 123 -14.50 8.89 -10.06
N ASP A 124 -15.00 9.10 -11.27
CA ASP A 124 -15.67 8.06 -12.03
C ASP A 124 -14.62 7.12 -12.63
N PHE A 125 -14.44 5.97 -11.98
CA PHE A 125 -13.51 4.94 -12.42
C PHE A 125 -14.07 4.01 -13.50
N SER A 126 -15.08 4.47 -14.25
CA SER A 126 -15.72 3.72 -15.35
C SER A 126 -16.36 2.39 -14.91
N GLY A 127 -16.87 2.36 -13.67
CA GLY A 127 -17.50 1.19 -13.07
C GLY A 127 -16.56 0.40 -12.15
N SER A 128 -16.54 -0.93 -12.31
CA SER A 128 -15.83 -1.87 -11.43
C SER A 128 -14.37 -2.06 -11.83
N PHE A 129 -13.49 -2.26 -10.84
CA PHE A 129 -12.11 -2.63 -11.10
C PHE A 129 -12.00 -3.99 -11.78
N GLN A 130 -12.98 -4.89 -11.60
CA GLN A 130 -13.05 -6.11 -12.40
C GLN A 130 -13.14 -5.81 -13.89
N SER A 131 -14.05 -4.92 -14.32
CA SER A 131 -14.20 -4.57 -15.73
C SER A 131 -12.94 -3.94 -16.30
N PHE A 132 -12.20 -3.17 -15.49
CA PHE A 132 -10.88 -2.66 -15.85
C PHE A 132 -9.86 -3.80 -16.08
N VAL A 133 -9.79 -4.77 -15.16
CA VAL A 133 -8.91 -5.94 -15.28
C VAL A 133 -9.29 -6.81 -16.48
N GLU A 134 -10.58 -7.02 -16.75
CA GLU A 134 -11.06 -7.73 -17.93
C GLU A 134 -10.64 -7.03 -19.23
N HIS A 135 -10.75 -5.70 -19.27
CA HIS A 135 -10.27 -4.91 -20.39
C HIS A 135 -8.77 -5.06 -20.61
N PHE A 136 -7.97 -5.03 -19.53
CA PHE A 136 -6.53 -5.30 -19.59
C PHE A 136 -6.22 -6.70 -20.14
N VAL A 137 -6.83 -7.75 -19.56
CA VAL A 137 -6.62 -9.13 -19.99
C VAL A 137 -7.00 -9.31 -21.46
N SER A 138 -8.12 -8.71 -21.91
CA SER A 138 -8.52 -8.74 -23.31
C SER A 138 -7.55 -8.00 -24.22
N ARG A 139 -7.10 -6.80 -23.83
CA ARG A 139 -6.18 -5.96 -24.63
C ARG A 139 -4.85 -6.64 -24.90
N TYR A 140 -4.34 -7.41 -23.94
CA TYR A 140 -3.04 -8.09 -24.03
C TYR A 140 -3.17 -9.60 -24.24
N GLU A 141 -4.35 -10.10 -24.62
CA GLU A 141 -4.61 -11.52 -24.88
C GLU A 141 -4.16 -12.45 -23.74
N GLY A 142 -4.33 -12.01 -22.49
CA GLY A 142 -3.90 -12.73 -21.29
C GLY A 142 -2.38 -12.79 -21.07
N LYS A 143 -1.59 -12.00 -21.79
CA LYS A 143 -0.11 -11.96 -21.71
C LYS A 143 0.43 -10.61 -21.27
N GLY A 144 -0.41 -9.75 -20.70
CA GLY A 144 0.00 -8.44 -20.24
C GLY A 144 0.96 -8.53 -19.06
N THR A 145 1.87 -7.56 -18.96
CA THR A 145 2.85 -7.48 -17.86
C THR A 145 2.34 -6.66 -16.68
N SER A 146 2.96 -6.82 -15.52
CA SER A 146 2.64 -6.03 -14.33
C SER A 146 2.90 -4.54 -14.54
N LEU A 147 3.94 -4.13 -15.29
CA LEU A 147 4.15 -2.73 -15.65
C LEU A 147 3.04 -2.19 -16.57
N GLN A 148 2.58 -2.99 -17.54
CA GLN A 148 1.54 -2.55 -18.48
C GLN A 148 0.21 -2.26 -17.79
N ILE A 149 -0.20 -3.08 -16.80
CA ILE A 149 -1.41 -2.79 -16.05
C ILE A 149 -1.22 -1.60 -15.10
N VAL A 150 -0.04 -1.41 -14.49
CA VAL A 150 0.29 -0.20 -13.72
C VAL A 150 0.19 1.04 -14.60
N GLN A 151 0.75 1.01 -15.81
CA GLN A 151 0.65 2.10 -16.79
C GLN A 151 -0.80 2.41 -17.15
N MET A 152 -1.59 1.36 -17.45
CA MET A 152 -3.02 1.53 -17.73
C MET A 152 -3.76 2.17 -16.54
N VAL A 153 -3.44 1.79 -15.29
CA VAL A 153 -4.04 2.37 -14.09
C VAL A 153 -3.72 3.87 -13.99
N VAL A 154 -2.45 4.26 -14.13
CA VAL A 154 -2.05 5.68 -13.97
C VAL A 154 -2.55 6.56 -15.12
N GLU A 155 -2.71 6.00 -16.32
CA GLU A 155 -3.29 6.69 -17.48
C GLU A 155 -4.80 6.88 -17.33
N THR A 156 -5.49 5.92 -16.71
CA THR A 156 -6.95 5.95 -16.57
C THR A 156 -7.38 6.74 -15.33
N PHE A 157 -6.59 6.67 -14.24
CA PHE A 157 -6.98 7.16 -12.92
C PHE A 157 -5.96 8.20 -12.41
N PRO A 158 -6.18 9.51 -12.63
CA PRO A 158 -5.23 10.56 -12.25
C PRO A 158 -4.78 10.54 -10.77
N PRO A 159 -5.62 10.16 -9.78
CA PRO A 159 -5.15 10.01 -8.41
C PRO A 159 -4.07 8.95 -8.19
N PHE A 160 -3.77 8.08 -9.15
CA PHE A 160 -2.67 7.12 -9.09
C PHE A 160 -1.37 7.64 -9.73
N GLN A 161 -1.41 8.79 -10.40
CA GLN A 161 -0.30 9.36 -11.18
C GLN A 161 0.74 10.07 -10.30
N ASP A 162 1.35 9.33 -9.37
CA ASP A 162 2.41 9.75 -8.46
C ASP A 162 3.73 9.98 -9.21
N GLN A 163 3.93 11.23 -9.65
CA GLN A 163 5.08 11.66 -10.47
C GLN A 163 5.52 13.08 -10.14
N PHE A 164 6.82 13.34 -10.28
CA PHE A 164 7.44 14.63 -10.01
C PHE A 164 8.49 14.98 -11.07
N ILE A 165 8.77 16.28 -11.24
CA ILE A 165 9.92 16.74 -12.03
C ILE A 165 11.11 16.94 -11.09
N PHE A 166 12.15 16.13 -11.26
CA PHE A 166 13.40 16.20 -10.51
C PHE A 166 14.56 16.49 -11.46
N LYS A 167 15.24 17.63 -11.27
CA LYS A 167 16.39 18.04 -12.11
C LYS A 167 16.12 17.99 -13.61
N GLY A 168 14.90 18.36 -14.01
CA GLY A 168 14.45 18.37 -15.41
C GLY A 168 14.02 17.01 -15.97
N GLN A 169 14.02 15.95 -15.16
CA GLN A 169 13.55 14.62 -15.53
C GLN A 169 12.28 14.26 -14.77
N GLN A 170 11.36 13.57 -15.44
CA GLN A 170 10.18 13.03 -14.78
C GLN A 170 10.58 11.76 -14.01
N VAL A 171 10.27 11.75 -12.71
CA VAL A 171 10.41 10.59 -11.82
C VAL A 171 9.02 10.07 -11.50
N CYS A 172 8.79 8.79 -11.75
CA CYS A 172 7.52 8.12 -11.52
C CYS A 172 7.67 7.11 -10.39
N PHE A 173 6.96 7.31 -9.28
CA PHE A 173 6.92 6.33 -8.20
C PHE A 173 5.73 5.40 -8.34
N TRP A 174 4.57 5.92 -8.76
CA TRP A 174 3.34 5.16 -8.97
C TRP A 174 3.00 4.20 -7.81
N LYS A 175 3.32 4.58 -6.57
CA LYS A 175 3.29 3.71 -5.38
C LYS A 175 1.96 2.98 -5.24
N ARG A 176 0.85 3.74 -5.19
CA ARG A 176 -0.49 3.16 -5.00
C ARG A 176 -0.94 2.29 -6.17
N ALA A 177 -0.46 2.56 -7.40
CA ALA A 177 -0.76 1.74 -8.56
C ALA A 177 0.00 0.41 -8.48
N GLN A 178 1.28 0.45 -8.10
CA GLN A 178 2.06 -0.77 -7.87
C GLN A 178 1.45 -1.63 -6.74
N ILE A 179 1.03 -1.01 -5.63
CA ILE A 179 0.30 -1.70 -4.54
C ILE A 179 -0.97 -2.37 -5.06
N LEU A 180 -1.81 -1.65 -5.82
CA LEU A 180 -3.05 -2.18 -6.39
C LEU A 180 -2.80 -3.47 -7.18
N ILE A 181 -1.75 -3.50 -7.99
CA ILE A 181 -1.41 -4.63 -8.84
C ILE A 181 -0.77 -5.78 -8.05
N ALA A 182 0.08 -5.47 -7.07
CA ALA A 182 0.68 -6.46 -6.19
C ALA A 182 -0.37 -7.15 -5.29
N GLU A 183 -1.30 -6.39 -4.70
CA GLU A 183 -2.41 -6.92 -3.89
C GLU A 183 -3.37 -7.75 -4.74
N THR A 184 -3.64 -7.31 -5.99
CA THR A 184 -4.42 -8.10 -6.94
C THR A 184 -3.74 -9.43 -7.25
N TRP A 185 -2.42 -9.41 -7.47
CA TRP A 185 -1.66 -10.64 -7.69
C TRP A 185 -1.67 -11.56 -6.48
N ALA A 186 -1.49 -11.00 -5.27
CA ALA A 186 -1.48 -11.78 -4.03
C ALA A 186 -2.85 -12.41 -3.74
N ALA A 187 -3.93 -11.65 -3.94
CA ALA A 187 -5.30 -12.11 -3.66
C ALA A 187 -5.77 -13.23 -4.60
N PHE A 188 -5.19 -13.33 -5.79
CA PHE A 188 -5.52 -14.36 -6.79
C PHE A 188 -4.33 -15.27 -7.11
N TYR A 189 -3.36 -15.35 -6.18
CA TYR A 189 -2.23 -16.24 -6.31
C TYR A 189 -2.72 -17.70 -6.39
N PRO A 190 -2.26 -18.49 -7.38
CA PRO A 190 -2.76 -19.83 -7.59
C PRO A 190 -2.42 -20.76 -6.43
N ALA A 191 -3.30 -21.71 -6.13
CA ALA A 191 -3.10 -22.67 -5.04
C ALA A 191 -1.95 -23.66 -5.32
N SER A 192 -1.61 -23.86 -6.60
CA SER A 192 -0.49 -24.70 -7.04
C SER A 192 0.48 -23.89 -7.89
N ASN A 193 1.79 -24.05 -7.65
CA ASN A 193 2.85 -23.45 -8.48
C ASN A 193 2.85 -23.96 -9.94
N SER A 194 2.07 -25.00 -10.26
CA SER A 194 1.89 -25.48 -11.63
C SER A 194 0.83 -24.71 -12.43
N GLU A 195 -0.02 -23.94 -11.75
CA GLU A 195 -1.08 -23.15 -12.39
C GLU A 195 -0.57 -21.74 -12.68
N ALA A 196 -0.94 -21.21 -13.84
CA ALA A 196 -0.63 -19.82 -14.18
C ALA A 196 -1.59 -18.89 -13.43
N HIS A 197 -1.07 -17.75 -12.97
CA HIS A 197 -1.90 -16.72 -12.35
C HIS A 197 -2.94 -16.19 -13.38
N PRO A 198 -4.24 -16.08 -13.02
CA PRO A 198 -5.32 -15.82 -13.98
C PRO A 198 -5.30 -14.40 -14.59
N ILE A 199 -4.69 -13.43 -13.91
CA ILE A 199 -4.57 -12.03 -14.37
C ILE A 199 -3.15 -11.71 -14.89
N LEU A 200 -2.11 -12.06 -14.12
CA LEU A 200 -0.70 -11.76 -14.39
C LEU A 200 0.14 -13.04 -14.47
N PRO A 201 0.02 -13.84 -15.54
CA PRO A 201 0.74 -15.12 -15.65
C PRO A 201 2.26 -14.94 -15.74
N GLY A 202 2.72 -13.75 -16.14
CA GLY A 202 4.13 -13.38 -16.16
C GLY A 202 4.69 -12.89 -14.82
N GLY A 203 3.88 -12.85 -13.76
CA GLY A 203 4.31 -12.42 -12.43
C GLY A 203 4.35 -10.91 -12.21
N ILE A 204 5.09 -10.51 -11.17
CA ILE A 204 5.18 -9.14 -10.63
C ILE A 204 6.63 -8.62 -10.55
N GLU A 205 7.54 -9.23 -11.28
CA GLU A 205 8.99 -8.97 -11.21
C GLU A 205 9.41 -7.61 -11.79
N GLU A 206 8.53 -6.98 -12.58
CA GLU A 206 8.68 -5.63 -13.11
C GLU A 206 8.25 -4.56 -12.09
N LEU A 207 7.53 -4.94 -11.03
CA LEU A 207 7.19 -4.03 -9.94
C LEU A 207 8.41 -3.83 -9.03
N THR A 208 8.48 -2.62 -8.49
CA THR A 208 9.48 -2.19 -7.50
C THR A 208 8.88 -2.20 -6.10
N MET A 209 9.70 -1.92 -5.09
CA MET A 209 9.21 -1.64 -3.73
C MET A 209 8.29 -0.41 -3.68
N PHE A 210 7.45 -0.33 -2.65
CA PHE A 210 6.48 0.74 -2.51
C PHE A 210 7.06 1.85 -1.63
N ALA A 211 7.54 2.92 -2.26
CA ALA A 211 8.24 4.02 -1.58
C ALA A 211 7.34 4.83 -0.62
N ASP A 212 7.08 4.28 0.57
CA ASP A 212 6.34 4.85 1.70
C ASP A 212 7.26 5.42 2.78
N TYR A 213 6.76 5.62 4.02
CA TYR A 213 7.52 6.18 5.16
C TYR A 213 8.16 5.17 6.07
N ARG A 214 7.69 3.92 6.03
CA ARG A 214 8.21 2.85 6.86
C ARG A 214 9.42 2.19 6.24
N ILE A 215 9.38 1.93 4.93
CA ILE A 215 10.49 1.25 4.25
C ILE A 215 11.81 2.05 4.32
N PRO A 216 11.86 3.36 3.99
CA PRO A 216 13.09 4.14 4.19
C PRO A 216 13.61 4.10 5.64
N GLN A 217 12.71 4.11 6.62
CA GLN A 217 13.09 4.08 8.03
C GLN A 217 13.79 2.76 8.39
N ILE A 218 13.21 1.62 8.01
CA ILE A 218 13.81 0.31 8.30
C ILE A 218 15.08 0.08 7.48
N LEU A 219 15.14 0.55 6.23
CA LEU A 219 16.37 0.50 5.41
C LEU A 219 17.52 1.29 6.07
N HIS A 220 17.22 2.44 6.68
CA HIS A 220 18.21 3.20 7.44
C HIS A 220 18.65 2.44 8.70
N GLN A 221 17.71 1.90 9.49
CA GLN A 221 18.03 1.10 10.68
C GLN A 221 18.88 -0.14 10.35
N LEU A 222 18.63 -0.75 9.18
CA LEU A 222 19.43 -1.86 8.64
C LEU A 222 20.80 -1.44 8.09
N ASN A 223 21.14 -0.15 8.14
CA ASN A 223 22.34 0.45 7.56
C ASN A 223 22.49 0.25 6.04
N ILE A 224 21.36 0.08 5.33
CA ILE A 224 21.33 -0.14 3.88
C ILE A 224 21.36 1.21 3.15
N ILE A 225 20.72 2.22 3.73
CA ILE A 225 20.80 3.62 3.27
C ILE A 225 21.28 4.51 4.41
N THR A 226 21.95 5.60 4.06
CA THR A 226 22.41 6.63 5.01
C THR A 226 21.95 8.00 4.53
N TYR A 227 21.79 8.93 5.46
CA TYR A 227 21.36 10.30 5.19
C TYR A 227 22.48 11.29 5.51
N ASP A 228 22.48 12.43 4.83
CA ASP A 228 23.35 13.54 5.20
C ASP A 228 22.91 14.15 6.53
N ALA A 229 23.84 14.84 7.21
CA ALA A 229 23.59 15.41 8.54
C ALA A 229 22.36 16.33 8.58
N SER A 230 22.11 17.10 7.52
CA SER A 230 20.97 18.03 7.49
C SER A 230 19.63 17.31 7.46
N LEU A 231 19.56 16.16 6.78
CA LEU A 231 18.36 15.33 6.77
C LEU A 231 18.20 14.58 8.10
N VAL A 232 19.28 14.07 8.69
CA VAL A 232 19.26 13.46 10.03
C VAL A 232 18.71 14.43 11.08
N ASP A 233 19.19 15.67 11.08
CA ASP A 233 18.71 16.72 12.00
C ASP A 233 17.22 17.00 11.80
N ALA A 234 16.78 17.15 10.54
CA ALA A 234 15.38 17.41 10.19
C ALA A 234 14.45 16.27 10.64
N LEU A 235 14.85 15.01 10.42
CA LEU A 235 14.08 13.84 10.86
C LEU A 235 13.99 13.80 12.39
N THR A 236 15.12 13.96 13.09
CA THR A 236 15.18 13.96 14.55
C THR A 236 14.31 15.05 15.17
N ALA A 237 14.29 16.24 14.55
CA ALA A 237 13.44 17.36 14.95
C ALA A 237 11.96 17.19 14.55
N HIS A 238 11.61 16.07 13.90
CA HIS A 238 10.29 15.79 13.36
C HIS A 238 9.76 16.87 12.42
N GLU A 239 10.68 17.49 11.65
CA GLU A 239 10.33 18.50 10.68
C GLU A 239 9.42 17.92 9.60
N TYR A 240 8.48 18.74 9.16
CA TYR A 240 7.63 18.41 8.03
C TYR A 240 8.47 18.45 6.75
N ILE A 241 8.46 17.37 5.97
CA ILE A 241 9.09 17.34 4.66
C ILE A 241 8.01 17.56 3.61
N GLU A 242 8.20 18.59 2.78
CA GLU A 242 7.26 18.92 1.71
C GLU A 242 7.25 17.82 0.63
N SER A 243 6.06 17.39 0.22
CA SER A 243 5.89 16.40 -0.86
C SER A 243 6.39 16.98 -2.18
N GLY A 244 7.21 16.23 -2.90
CA GLY A 244 7.85 16.69 -4.13
C GLY A 244 9.09 17.55 -3.93
N SER A 245 9.51 17.79 -2.68
CA SER A 245 10.81 18.41 -2.41
C SER A 245 11.95 17.47 -2.77
N GLU A 246 13.15 18.01 -3.02
CA GLU A 246 14.35 17.19 -3.29
C GLU A 246 14.64 16.20 -2.15
N ARG A 247 14.34 16.56 -0.89
CA ARG A 247 14.50 15.67 0.27
C ARG A 247 13.51 14.50 0.20
N GLU A 248 12.23 14.75 -0.04
CA GLU A 248 11.21 13.70 -0.11
C GLU A 248 11.42 12.78 -1.30
N ILE A 249 11.66 13.34 -2.49
CA ILE A 249 11.98 12.56 -3.70
C ILE A 249 13.26 11.75 -3.47
N GLY A 250 14.28 12.34 -2.85
CA GLY A 250 15.55 11.67 -2.53
C GLY A 250 15.34 10.45 -1.64
N ILE A 251 14.60 10.59 -0.53
CA ILE A 251 14.31 9.46 0.37
C ILE A 251 13.59 8.33 -0.38
N ARG A 252 12.56 8.66 -1.16
CA ARG A 252 11.76 7.68 -1.90
C ARG A 252 12.58 6.97 -2.97
N ALA A 253 13.32 7.73 -3.79
CA ALA A 253 14.14 7.19 -4.86
C ALA A 253 15.30 6.33 -4.32
N SER A 254 15.98 6.77 -3.26
CA SER A 254 17.02 5.98 -2.59
C SER A 254 16.48 4.67 -2.03
N SER A 255 15.24 4.65 -1.53
CA SER A 255 14.61 3.42 -1.02
C SER A 255 14.32 2.42 -2.14
N VAL A 256 13.81 2.89 -3.29
CA VAL A 256 13.61 2.05 -4.48
C VAL A 256 14.93 1.43 -4.94
N LEU A 257 15.95 2.26 -5.13
CA LEU A 257 17.27 1.80 -5.58
C LEU A 257 17.92 0.84 -4.58
N ALA A 258 17.75 1.08 -3.28
CA ALA A 258 18.26 0.19 -2.24
C ALA A 258 17.63 -1.19 -2.31
N VAL A 259 16.30 -1.29 -2.43
CA VAL A 259 15.63 -2.61 -2.52
C VAL A 259 15.99 -3.33 -3.83
N GLU A 260 16.11 -2.62 -4.96
CA GLU A 260 16.60 -3.25 -6.20
C GLU A 260 18.03 -3.77 -6.04
N ALA A 261 18.91 -3.04 -5.37
CA ALA A 261 20.27 -3.49 -5.07
C ALA A 261 20.26 -4.73 -4.15
N LEU A 262 19.44 -4.74 -3.09
CA LEU A 262 19.27 -5.91 -2.21
C LEU A 262 18.79 -7.13 -2.99
N ARG A 263 17.80 -6.97 -3.87
CA ARG A 263 17.28 -8.03 -4.71
C ARG A 263 18.39 -8.65 -5.58
N VAL A 264 19.22 -7.81 -6.20
CA VAL A 264 20.36 -8.28 -7.02
C VAL A 264 21.35 -9.09 -6.17
N GLU A 265 21.69 -8.61 -4.97
CA GLU A 265 22.60 -9.32 -4.05
C GLU A 265 22.03 -10.67 -3.59
N ILE A 266 20.74 -10.72 -3.21
CA ILE A 266 20.06 -11.95 -2.79
C ILE A 266 20.06 -12.99 -3.92
N ILE A 267 19.72 -12.57 -5.15
CA ILE A 267 19.78 -13.44 -6.33
C ILE A 267 21.22 -13.94 -6.57
N GLY A 268 22.21 -13.07 -6.35
CA GLY A 268 23.63 -13.42 -6.46
C GLY A 268 24.07 -14.48 -5.43
N ILE A 269 23.53 -14.43 -4.22
CA ILE A 269 23.77 -15.42 -3.16
C ILE A 269 23.09 -16.75 -3.51
N GLN A 270 21.82 -16.73 -3.89
CA GLN A 270 21.06 -17.94 -4.26
C GLN A 270 21.72 -18.71 -5.43
N LYS A 271 22.24 -17.99 -6.44
CA LYS A 271 22.95 -18.63 -7.57
C LYS A 271 24.22 -19.37 -7.16
N LYS A 272 24.86 -18.98 -6.05
CA LYS A 272 26.07 -19.63 -5.53
C LYS A 272 25.73 -20.84 -4.66
N ASP A 273 24.51 -20.89 -4.13
CA ASP A 273 24.01 -21.99 -3.32
C ASP A 273 23.16 -22.93 -4.18
N THR A 274 23.80 -24.01 -4.69
CA THR A 274 23.18 -25.02 -5.55
C THR A 274 22.02 -25.79 -4.90
N GLU A 275 21.84 -25.69 -3.58
CA GLU A 275 20.72 -26.31 -2.85
C GLU A 275 19.50 -25.37 -2.73
N SER A 276 19.71 -24.06 -2.92
CA SER A 276 18.65 -23.05 -2.88
C SER A 276 17.93 -22.94 -4.23
N ARG A 277 16.99 -23.85 -4.49
CA ARG A 277 15.95 -23.65 -5.53
C ARG A 277 14.86 -22.72 -4.98
N GLY A 278 15.24 -21.50 -4.62
CA GLY A 278 14.29 -20.50 -4.14
C GLY A 278 13.36 -20.05 -5.26
N ASP A 279 12.08 -19.89 -4.93
CA ASP A 279 11.11 -19.17 -5.76
C ASP A 279 11.65 -17.75 -6.07
N GLY A 280 11.22 -17.17 -7.19
CA GLY A 280 11.75 -15.89 -7.69
C GLY A 280 11.67 -14.77 -6.65
N VAL A 281 12.79 -14.08 -6.40
CA VAL A 281 12.84 -12.91 -5.51
C VAL A 281 12.40 -11.67 -6.29
N SER A 282 11.28 -11.07 -5.88
CA SER A 282 10.77 -9.80 -6.41
C SER A 282 10.90 -8.69 -5.36
N SER A 283 10.97 -7.45 -5.82
CA SER A 283 11.06 -6.27 -4.94
C SER A 283 9.79 -6.07 -4.10
N VAL A 284 8.65 -6.58 -4.58
CA VAL A 284 7.38 -6.62 -3.85
C VAL A 284 7.46 -7.55 -2.63
N LEU A 285 8.05 -8.74 -2.78
CA LEU A 285 8.22 -9.66 -1.65
C LEU A 285 9.20 -9.10 -0.60
N LEU A 286 10.25 -8.41 -1.07
CA LEU A 286 11.17 -7.72 -0.17
C LEU A 286 10.48 -6.56 0.56
N ASP A 287 9.62 -5.81 -0.12
CA ASP A 287 8.81 -4.75 0.49
C ASP A 287 7.91 -5.28 1.60
N PHE A 288 7.15 -6.35 1.32
CA PHE A 288 6.30 -7.01 2.33
C PHE A 288 7.11 -7.47 3.55
N PHE A 289 8.26 -8.10 3.32
CA PHE A 289 9.13 -8.53 4.40
C PHE A 289 9.66 -7.34 5.24
N LEU A 290 10.13 -6.28 4.59
CA LEU A 290 10.65 -5.08 5.27
C LEU A 290 9.55 -4.35 6.05
N TRP A 291 8.33 -4.30 5.50
CA TRP A 291 7.18 -3.70 6.17
C TRP A 291 6.77 -4.49 7.41
N ASP A 292 6.69 -5.82 7.31
CA ASP A 292 6.38 -6.71 8.44
C ASP A 292 7.45 -6.61 9.54
N LEU A 293 8.72 -6.57 9.16
CA LEU A 293 9.84 -6.37 10.10
C LEU A 293 9.71 -5.02 10.81
N ALA A 294 9.46 -3.94 10.07
CA ALA A 294 9.26 -2.61 10.65
C ALA A 294 8.08 -2.59 11.66
N LYS A 295 7.03 -3.38 11.39
CA LYS A 295 5.88 -3.51 12.29
C LYS A 295 6.19 -4.31 13.55
N LYS A 296 6.91 -5.44 13.44
CA LYS A 296 7.36 -6.21 14.60
C LYS A 296 8.25 -5.37 15.52
N ILE A 297 9.14 -4.57 14.95
CA ILE A 297 9.98 -3.63 15.71
C ILE A 297 9.13 -2.55 16.38
N GLU A 298 8.15 -1.95 15.68
CA GLU A 298 7.20 -0.99 16.28
C GLU A 298 6.46 -1.59 17.49
N LEU A 299 6.08 -2.87 17.40
CA LEU A 299 5.39 -3.60 18.47
C LEU A 299 6.34 -4.11 19.58
N GLY A 300 7.65 -4.00 19.41
CA GLY A 300 8.65 -4.53 20.33
C GLY A 300 8.78 -6.06 20.30
N GLU A 301 8.25 -6.71 19.26
CA GLU A 301 8.33 -8.16 19.05
C GLU A 301 9.69 -8.59 18.48
N GLU A 302 10.40 -7.66 17.84
CA GLU A 302 11.72 -7.88 17.25
C GLU A 302 12.63 -6.67 17.56
N GLN A 303 13.92 -6.92 17.74
CA GLN A 303 14.93 -5.88 18.01
C GLN A 303 16.10 -6.04 17.05
N LEU A 304 16.55 -4.94 16.47
CA LEU A 304 17.74 -4.90 15.62
C LEU A 304 18.93 -4.37 16.41
N GLU A 305 19.95 -5.20 16.60
CA GLU A 305 21.21 -4.78 17.22
C GLU A 305 22.26 -4.48 16.15
N ILE A 306 22.11 -3.36 15.45
CA ILE A 306 23.11 -2.90 14.47
C ILE A 306 23.95 -1.80 15.09
N SER A 307 25.20 -2.13 15.42
CA SER A 307 26.14 -1.21 16.08
C SER A 307 26.45 0.00 15.18
N GLY A 308 26.38 1.20 15.76
CA GLY A 308 26.79 2.44 15.11
C GLY A 308 25.73 3.10 14.24
N VAL A 309 24.49 2.60 14.23
CA VAL A 309 23.36 3.21 13.52
C VAL A 309 22.46 3.94 14.51
N GLN A 310 22.20 5.22 14.26
CA GLN A 310 21.23 5.99 15.03
C GLN A 310 19.81 5.60 14.62
N GLU A 311 18.92 5.34 15.58
CA GLU A 311 17.50 5.23 15.28
C GLU A 311 16.93 6.59 14.87
N LEU A 312 16.30 6.65 13.70
CA LEU A 312 15.65 7.85 13.20
C LEU A 312 14.14 7.64 13.09
N PRO A 313 13.32 8.66 13.41
CA PRO A 313 11.89 8.62 13.13
C PRO A 313 11.66 8.60 11.62
N ALA A 314 10.52 8.04 11.22
CA ALA A 314 10.08 8.12 9.83
C ALA A 314 9.85 9.59 9.45
N HIS A 315 10.11 9.91 8.18
CA HIS A 315 9.86 11.25 7.69
C HIS A 315 8.37 11.57 7.62
N ARG A 316 8.05 12.86 7.83
CA ARG A 316 6.69 13.36 7.96
C ARG A 316 6.28 14.16 6.72
N THR A 317 5.81 13.47 5.70
CA THR A 317 5.23 14.06 4.48
C THR A 317 3.73 13.81 4.44
N ARG A 318 2.90 14.83 4.19
CA ARG A 318 1.44 14.66 4.08
C ARG A 318 0.99 14.96 2.65
N SER A 319 0.57 13.92 1.92
CA SER A 319 0.01 14.06 0.57
C SER A 319 -0.78 12.81 0.17
N ILE A 320 -1.48 12.87 -0.97
CA ILE A 320 -2.16 11.69 -1.52
C ILE A 320 -1.18 10.67 -2.14
N TRP A 321 0.10 11.01 -2.28
CA TRP A 321 1.14 10.15 -2.85
C TRP A 321 1.79 9.25 -1.81
N TYR A 322 1.57 9.61 -0.54
CA TYR A 322 2.46 9.27 0.54
C TYR A 322 1.67 8.77 1.75
#